data_AF-A0A936NQS5-F1
#
_entry.id   AF-A0A936NQS5-F1
#
_cell.length_a   1.000
_cell.length_b   1.000
_cell.length_c   1.000
_cell.angle_alpha   90.00
_cell.angle_beta   90.00
_cell.angle_gamma   90.00
#
_symmetry.space_group_name_H-M   'P 1'
#
loop_
_entity.id
_entity.type
_entity.pdbx_description
1 polymer ?
#
loop_
_entity_poly.entity_id
_entity_poly.type
_entity_poly.pdbx_seq_one_letter_code
_entity_poly.pdbx_strand_id
1 'polypeptide(L)' 'MALKTRLNPETGDLEVQVGDDWVFFEEYRKRQIDVAYHNSIKFLRDRLGEEDATAVGRKTGEMETKVRNSTTE' A
#
# COMPACT_ATOMS: atom_id res chain seq x y z
N MET A 1 -13.90 -6.32 -14.74
CA MET A 1 -14.70 -7.54 -14.45
C MET A 1 -15.93 -7.12 -13.66
N ALA A 2 -17.11 -7.61 -14.03
CA ALA A 2 -18.32 -7.35 -13.26
C ALA A 2 -18.40 -8.32 -12.08
N LEU A 3 -18.75 -7.84 -10.89
CA LEU A 3 -18.99 -8.68 -9.71
C LEU A 3 -20.29 -9.47 -9.92
N LYS A 4 -20.31 -10.74 -9.51
CA LYS A 4 -21.56 -11.50 -9.41
C LYS A 4 -22.38 -10.94 -8.26
N THR A 5 -23.64 -10.66 -8.52
CA THR A 5 -24.58 -10.11 -7.53
C THR A 5 -25.80 -11.01 -7.40
N ARG A 6 -26.41 -11.03 -6.21
CA ARG A 6 -27.69 -11.70 -5.97
C ARG A 6 -28.51 -10.91 -4.96
N LEU A 7 -29.82 -11.11 -4.97
CA LEU A 7 -30.69 -10.66 -3.88
C LEU A 7 -30.70 -11.75 -2.81
N ASN A 8 -30.47 -11.40 -1.55
CA ASN A 8 -30.63 -12.31 -0.44
C ASN A 8 -32.15 -12.61 -0.26
N PRO A 9 -32.58 -13.88 -0.31
CA PRO A 9 -34.00 -14.22 -0.21
C PRO A 9 -34.58 -14.04 1.20
N GLU A 10 -33.74 -13.98 2.23
CA GLU A 10 -34.14 -13.84 3.64
C GLU A 10 -34.25 -12.37 4.05
N THR A 11 -33.29 -11.54 3.65
CA THR A 11 -33.25 -10.11 4.04
C THR A 11 -33.77 -9.18 2.95
N GLY A 12 -33.80 -9.63 1.69
CA GLY A 12 -34.12 -8.78 0.53
C GLY A 12 -32.98 -7.86 0.08
N ASP A 13 -31.82 -7.93 0.74
CA ASP A 13 -30.69 -7.05 0.46
C ASP A 13 -29.81 -7.56 -0.69
N LEU A 14 -29.05 -6.65 -1.29
CA LEU A 14 -28.10 -6.99 -2.36
C LEU A 14 -26.80 -7.56 -1.77
N GLU A 15 -26.40 -8.73 -2.25
CA GLU A 15 -25.12 -9.36 -1.94
C GLU A 15 -24.22 -9.43 -3.18
N VAL A 16 -22.91 -9.43 -2.93
CA VAL A 16 -21.87 -9.60 -3.94
C VAL A 16 -21.01 -10.80 -3.60
N GLN A 17 -20.63 -11.57 -4.62
CA GLN A 17 -19.72 -12.69 -4.44
C GLN A 17 -18.27 -12.19 -4.39
N VAL A 18 -17.58 -12.50 -3.30
CA VAL A 18 -16.18 -12.16 -3.06
C VAL A 18 -15.44 -13.43 -2.70
N GLY A 19 -14.64 -13.96 -3.63
CA GLY A 19 -14.09 -15.31 -3.49
C GLY A 19 -15.21 -16.35 -3.51
N ASP A 20 -15.26 -17.17 -2.47
CA ASP A 20 -16.29 -18.21 -2.30
C ASP A 20 -17.48 -17.75 -1.44
N ASP A 21 -17.41 -16.54 -0.85
CA ASP A 21 -18.41 -16.02 0.07
C ASP A 21 -19.34 -14.99 -0.58
N TRP A 22 -20.57 -14.92 -0.07
CA TRP A 22 -21.51 -13.85 -0.39
C TRP A 22 -21.54 -12.84 0.74
N VAL A 23 -21.36 -11.57 0.40
CA VAL A 23 -21.24 -10.48 1.37
C VAL A 23 -22.21 -9.38 0.99
N PHE A 24 -22.83 -8.74 1.98
CA PHE A 24 -23.70 -7.60 1.71
C PHE A 24 -22.96 -6.49 0.97
N PHE A 25 -23.63 -5.90 -0.02
CA PHE A 25 -23.04 -4.88 -0.87
C PHE A 25 -22.54 -3.67 -0.07
N GLU A 26 -23.28 -3.26 0.97
CA GLU A 26 -22.86 -2.16 1.84
C GLU A 26 -21.55 -2.46 2.58
N GLU A 27 -21.40 -3.66 3.13
CA GLU A 27 -20.17 -4.07 3.81
C GLU A 27 -19.01 -4.16 2.82
N TYR A 28 -19.25 -4.75 1.65
CA TYR A 28 -18.25 -4.84 0.60
C TYR A 28 -17.74 -3.46 0.18
N ARG A 29 -18.66 -2.49 -0.01
CA ARG A 29 -18.30 -1.11 -0.35
C ARG A 29 -17.45 -0.46 0.74
N LYS A 30 -17.82 -0.61 2.01
CA LYS A 30 -17.03 -0.07 3.14
C LYS A 30 -15.62 -0.65 3.15
N ARG A 31 -15.49 -1.98 3.04
CA ARG A 31 -14.18 -2.66 3.00
C ARG A 31 -13.33 -2.19 1.82
N GLN A 32 -13.91 -1.98 0.64
CA GLN A 32 -13.17 -1.46 -0.52
C GLN A 32 -12.59 -0.06 -0.28
N ILE A 33 -13.32 0.82 0.40
CA ILE A 33 -12.84 2.16 0.76
C ILE A 33 -11.70 2.05 1.76
N ASP A 34 -11.83 1.22 2.79
CA ASP A 34 -10.80 1.02 3.82
C ASP A 34 -9.51 0.45 3.21
N VAL A 35 -9.63 -0.53 2.32
CA VAL A 35 -8.50 -1.11 1.59
C VAL A 35 -7.82 -0.07 0.70
N ALA A 36 -8.59 0.74 -0.04
CA ALA A 36 -8.04 1.79 -0.87
C ALA A 36 -7.29 2.84 -0.03
N TYR A 37 -7.84 3.22 1.13
CA TYR A 37 -7.21 4.14 2.06
C TYR A 37 -5.91 3.57 2.63
N HIS A 38 -5.93 2.31 3.08
CA HIS A 38 -4.73 1.63 3.59
C HIS A 38 -3.63 1.50 2.53
N ASN A 39 -4.01 1.13 1.30
CA ASN A 39 -3.09 1.07 0.18
C ASN A 39 -2.50 2.44 -0.16
N SER A 40 -3.29 3.50 -0.06
CA SER A 40 -2.83 4.88 -0.26
C SER A 40 -1.81 5.28 0.80
N ILE A 41 -2.09 4.98 2.08
CA ILE A 41 -1.14 5.22 3.18
C ILE A 41 0.15 4.42 2.98
N LYS A 42 0.04 3.14 2.64
CA LYS A 42 1.20 2.28 2.38
C LYS A 42 2.04 2.84 1.24
N PHE A 43 1.41 3.21 0.12
CA PHE A 43 2.09 3.83 -1.02
C PHE A 43 2.82 5.13 -0.62
N LEU A 44 2.16 6.01 0.13
CA LEU A 44 2.79 7.25 0.61
C LEU A 44 3.97 6.98 1.54
N ARG A 45 3.83 6.03 2.47
CA ARG A 45 4.91 5.63 3.38
C ARG A 45 6.07 5.00 2.63
N ASP A 46 5.81 4.09 1.71
CA ASP A 46 6.83 3.40 0.94
C ASP A 46 7.59 4.43 0.07
N ARG A 47 6.88 5.37 -0.56
CA ARG A 47 7.50 6.44 -1.36
C ARG A 47 8.30 7.45 -0.53
N LEU A 48 7.80 7.86 0.64
CA LEU A 48 8.52 8.78 1.53
C LEU A 48 9.70 8.08 2.24
N GLY A 49 9.57 6.80 2.59
CA GLY A 49 10.63 6.03 3.23
C GLY A 49 11.75 5.59 2.27
N GLU A 50 11.44 5.40 0.98
CA GLU A 50 12.42 5.06 -0.05
C GLU A 50 13.26 6.28 -0.48
N GLU A 51 12.72 7.50 -0.40
CA GLU A 51 13.49 8.73 -0.66
C GLU A 51 14.49 9.06 0.49
N ASP A 52 14.13 8.81 1.76
CA ASP A 52 15.01 9.08 2.90
C ASP A 52 16.16 8.06 3.04
N ALA A 53 15.92 6.77 2.77
CA ALA A 53 16.96 5.73 2.89
C ALA A 53 18.04 5.84 1.79
N THR A 54 17.64 6.22 0.57
CA THR A 54 18.56 6.28 -0.57
C THR A 54 19.43 7.54 -0.57
N ALA A 55 18.95 8.63 0.06
CA ALA A 55 19.71 9.87 0.21
C ALA A 55 20.80 9.79 1.29
N VAL A 56 20.55 9.06 2.39
CA VAL A 56 21.52 8.88 3.49
C VAL A 56 22.63 7.89 3.11
N GLY A 57 22.31 6.82 2.36
CA GLY A 57 23.32 5.83 1.94
C GLY A 57 24.39 6.37 0.98
N ARG A 58 24.04 7.33 0.09
CA ARG A 58 25.00 7.90 -0.87
C ARG A 58 25.89 9.00 -0.26
N LYS A 59 25.39 9.82 0.66
CA LYS A 59 26.19 10.90 1.28
C LYS A 59 27.27 10.38 2.23
N THR A 60 27.05 9.24 2.88
CA THR A 60 28.02 8.69 3.86
C THR A 60 29.21 7.99 3.17
N GLY A 61 28.98 7.35 2.01
CA GLY A 61 30.03 6.63 1.27
C GLY A 61 31.06 7.53 0.55
N GLU A 62 30.66 8.72 0.10
CA GLU A 62 31.55 9.67 -0.58
C GLU A 62 32.44 10.49 0.38
N MET A 63 32.05 10.66 1.65
CA MET A 63 32.89 11.34 2.64
C MET A 63 34.02 10.44 3.18
N GLU A 64 33.79 9.14 3.37
CA GLU A 64 34.81 8.23 3.93
C GLU A 64 35.97 7.94 2.97
N THR A 65 35.73 7.97 1.65
CA THR A 65 36.79 7.71 0.65
C THR A 65 37.69 8.92 0.40
N LYS A 66 37.19 10.15 0.56
CA LYS A 66 37.99 11.36 0.33
C LYS A 66 38.93 11.70 1.50
N VAL A 67 38.56 11.34 2.74
CA VAL A 67 39.36 11.60 3.95
C VAL A 67 40.58 10.69 4.04
N ARG A 68 40.53 9.48 3.49
CA ARG A 68 41.67 8.54 3.53
C ARG A 68 42.78 8.83 2.50
N ASN A 69 42.45 9.51 1.40
CA ASN A 69 43.42 9.80 0.33
C ASN A 69 44.12 11.16 0.44
N SER A 70 43.81 11.96 1.48
CA SER A 70 44.35 13.33 1.63
C SER A 70 45.36 13.48 2.78
N THR A 71 45.76 12.38 3.44
CA THR A 71 46.67 12.40 4.62
C THR A 71 48.03 11.76 4.31
N THR A 72 48.44 11.72 3.04
CA THR A 72 49.79 11.26 2.66
C THR A 72 50.32 12.10 1.52
N GLU A 73 50.67 13.34 1.85
CA GLU A 73 51.77 14.09 1.22
C GLU A 73 52.50 14.89 2.31
#